data_AF-A0A7C6FL51-F1
#
_entry.id   AF-A0A7C6FL51-F1
#
_cell.length_a   1.000
_cell.length_b   1.000
_cell.length_c   1.000
_cell.angle_alpha   90.00
_cell.angle_beta   90.00
_cell.angle_gamma   90.00
#
_symmetry.space_group_name_H-M   'P 1'
#
loop_
_entity.id
_entity.type
_entity.pdbx_description
1 polymer ?
#
loop_
_entity_poly.entity_id
_entity_poly.type
_entity_poly.pdbx_seq_one_letter_code
_entity_poly.pdbx_strand_id
1 'polypeptide(L)'
;SGTIYFEDIHLLPYPLQNEFIDFLEENRFSRSDKDLHIITSTEVPLEEEVTRGMFRNDLFYFLNAVKIEVPSLRERKEDIPFLIDVFLKEIEEGINKKTIKISKEALNLLLEYHWPGNITELKNTLEGMVILSVSELILPEDIPVHIKSGVATGRSLQIEVGMSLEQAEKILIWETLKANRFNKSKSAQILGIGLRTLYRKIEQYNLDKQ
;
A
#
# COMPACT_ATOMS: atom_id res chain seq x y z
N SER A 1 23.33 -18.20 16.18
CA SER A 1 23.02 -17.12 15.24
C SER A 1 21.51 -16.89 15.23
N GLY A 2 21.05 -15.66 15.30
CA GLY A 2 19.65 -15.28 15.20
C GLY A 2 19.49 -14.03 14.33
N THR A 3 18.39 -13.93 13.60
CA THR A 3 18.06 -12.75 12.79
C THR A 3 16.83 -12.08 13.38
N ILE A 4 16.90 -10.77 13.58
CA ILE A 4 15.75 -9.94 13.95
C ILE A 4 15.45 -9.01 12.78
N TYR A 5 14.18 -9.00 12.36
CA TYR A 5 13.67 -8.09 11.35
C TYR A 5 12.80 -7.03 12.01
N PHE A 6 13.10 -5.76 11.75
CA PHE A 6 12.28 -4.62 12.15
C PHE A 6 11.65 -3.99 10.90
N GLU A 7 10.33 -4.05 10.85
CA GLU A 7 9.56 -3.38 9.80
C GLU A 7 9.34 -1.91 10.14
N ASP A 8 9.37 -1.04 9.13
CA ASP A 8 9.05 0.37 9.23
C ASP A 8 9.80 1.12 10.35
N ILE A 9 11.13 1.00 10.35
CA ILE A 9 11.97 1.56 11.43
C ILE A 9 11.80 3.08 11.60
N HIS A 10 11.41 3.79 10.53
CA HIS A 10 11.09 5.22 10.56
C HIS A 10 9.91 5.57 11.49
N LEU A 11 9.03 4.62 11.80
CA LEU A 11 7.92 4.81 12.73
C LEU A 11 8.34 4.68 14.20
N LEU A 12 9.56 4.23 14.49
CA LEU A 12 10.07 4.07 15.84
C LEU A 12 10.08 5.44 16.55
N PRO A 13 9.30 5.63 17.64
CA PRO A 13 9.26 6.91 18.34
C PRO A 13 10.64 7.34 18.80
N TYR A 14 10.94 8.63 18.67
CA TYR A 14 12.27 9.19 19.00
C TYR A 14 12.84 8.75 20.36
N PRO A 15 12.05 8.67 21.47
CA PRO A 15 12.57 8.18 22.74
C PRO A 15 13.06 6.72 22.70
N LEU A 16 12.35 5.85 21.98
CA LEU A 16 12.70 4.44 21.85
C LEU A 16 13.90 4.20 20.93
N GLN A 17 14.25 5.18 20.10
CA GLN A 17 15.48 5.09 19.27
C GLN A 17 16.74 5.04 20.15
N ASN A 18 16.74 5.68 21.33
CA ASN A 18 17.87 5.59 22.27
C ASN A 18 18.02 4.17 22.83
N GLU A 19 16.93 3.59 23.33
CA GLU A 19 16.92 2.22 23.85
C GLU A 19 17.34 1.22 22.78
N PHE A 20 16.96 1.49 21.52
CA PHE A 20 17.37 0.66 20.41
C PHE A 20 18.87 0.78 20.11
N ILE A 21 19.45 1.97 20.16
CA ILE A 21 20.91 2.15 20.06
C ILE A 21 21.61 1.38 21.18
N ASP A 22 21.16 1.51 22.42
CA ASP A 22 21.76 0.81 23.57
C ASP A 22 21.75 -0.71 23.35
N PHE A 23 20.61 -1.26 22.91
CA PHE A 23 20.47 -2.66 22.54
C PHE A 23 21.46 -3.07 21.41
N LEU A 24 21.58 -2.24 20.37
CA LEU A 24 22.48 -2.50 19.24
C LEU A 24 23.95 -2.50 19.69
N GLU A 25 24.35 -1.55 20.55
CA GLU A 25 25.70 -1.45 21.08
C GLU A 25 26.04 -2.61 22.00
N GLU A 26 25.15 -2.95 22.94
CA GLU A 26 25.32 -4.10 23.84
C GLU A 26 25.56 -5.39 23.07
N ASN A 27 24.79 -5.63 22.01
CA ASN A 27 24.90 -6.85 21.20
C ASN A 27 26.06 -6.81 20.19
N ARG A 28 26.56 -5.63 19.81
CA ARG A 28 27.75 -5.49 18.94
C ARG A 28 29.04 -5.85 19.67
N PHE A 29 29.14 -5.50 20.96
CA PHE A 29 30.35 -5.73 21.77
C PHE A 29 30.20 -6.88 22.78
N SER A 30 29.04 -7.54 22.80
CA SER A 30 28.82 -8.71 23.66
C SER A 30 29.84 -9.79 23.35
N ARG A 31 30.50 -10.30 24.39
CA ARG A 31 31.48 -11.40 24.33
C ARG A 31 30.83 -12.77 24.15
N SER A 32 29.51 -12.84 23.98
CA SER A 32 28.81 -14.09 23.72
C SER A 32 28.96 -14.48 22.25
N ASP A 33 29.33 -15.73 21.95
CA ASP A 33 29.46 -16.35 20.60
C ASP A 33 28.11 -16.44 19.80
N LYS A 34 27.20 -15.49 19.97
CA LYS A 34 25.91 -15.47 19.29
C LYS A 34 25.91 -14.38 18.22
N ASP A 35 26.04 -14.79 16.97
CA ASP A 35 25.84 -13.89 15.82
C ASP A 35 24.40 -13.37 15.81
N LEU A 36 24.23 -12.07 15.99
CA LEU A 36 22.94 -11.39 15.84
C LEU A 36 22.95 -10.61 14.53
N HIS A 37 22.04 -10.95 13.63
CA HIS A 37 21.81 -10.20 12.40
C HIS A 37 20.56 -9.34 12.55
N ILE A 38 20.66 -8.08 12.16
CA ILE A 38 19.54 -7.14 12.21
C ILE A 38 19.26 -6.67 10.80
N ILE A 39 18.01 -6.83 10.39
CA ILE A 39 17.50 -6.36 9.11
C ILE A 39 16.40 -5.35 9.42
N THR A 40 16.46 -4.18 8.81
CA THR A 40 15.44 -3.15 8.97
C THR A 40 14.87 -2.76 7.63
N SER A 41 13.57 -2.45 7.56
CA SER A 41 12.93 -1.85 6.39
C SER A 41 12.36 -0.47 6.72
N THR A 42 12.11 0.31 5.67
CA THR A 42 11.51 1.65 5.76
C THR A 42 10.81 2.00 4.45
N GLU A 43 9.69 2.68 4.53
CA GLU A 43 8.96 3.22 3.37
C GLU A 43 9.41 4.63 2.98
N VAL A 44 10.19 5.28 3.84
CA VAL A 44 10.68 6.66 3.62
C VAL A 44 12.21 6.71 3.68
N PRO A 45 12.85 7.65 2.95
CA PRO A 45 14.28 7.90 3.08
C PRO A 45 14.63 8.35 4.50
N LEU A 46 15.45 7.57 5.21
CA LEU A 46 15.83 7.90 6.59
C LEU A 46 16.69 9.17 6.67
N GLU A 47 17.42 9.50 5.61
CA GLU A 47 18.19 10.74 5.49
C GLU A 47 17.29 11.99 5.62
N GLU A 48 16.08 11.93 5.07
CA GLU A 48 15.09 12.99 5.19
C GLU A 48 14.52 13.05 6.62
N GLU A 49 14.24 11.90 7.23
CA GLU A 49 13.74 11.84 8.61
C GLU A 49 14.78 12.31 9.64
N VAL A 50 16.07 12.08 9.40
CA VAL A 50 17.17 12.68 10.18
C VAL A 50 17.16 14.20 10.03
N THR A 51 17.06 14.70 8.81
CA THR A 51 17.02 16.15 8.53
C THR A 51 15.81 16.82 9.21
N ARG A 52 14.68 16.12 9.31
CA ARG A 52 13.46 16.59 9.98
C ARG A 52 13.51 16.47 11.51
N GLY A 53 14.56 15.87 12.07
CA GLY A 53 14.70 15.62 13.51
C GLY A 53 13.77 14.53 14.05
N MET A 54 13.20 13.70 13.16
CA MET A 54 12.31 12.59 13.51
C MET A 54 13.09 11.29 13.73
N PHE A 55 14.29 11.20 13.16
CA PHE A 55 15.17 10.05 13.29
C PHE A 55 16.55 10.48 13.77
N ARG A 56 17.16 9.70 14.66
CA ARG A 56 18.48 10.03 15.18
C ARG A 56 19.57 9.72 14.16
N ASN A 57 20.53 10.63 14.07
CA ASN A 57 21.65 10.52 13.16
C ASN A 57 22.58 9.33 13.48
N ASP A 58 22.82 9.06 14.77
CA ASP A 58 23.63 7.93 15.23
C ASP A 58 22.98 6.57 14.89
N LEU A 59 21.68 6.43 15.15
CA LEU A 59 20.93 5.23 14.74
C LEU A 59 20.93 5.03 13.22
N PHE A 60 20.75 6.11 12.45
CA PHE A 60 20.82 6.04 10.98
C PHE A 60 22.15 5.46 10.50
N TYR A 61 23.28 5.96 11.00
CA TYR A 61 24.59 5.42 10.60
C TYR A 61 24.81 3.98 11.07
N PHE A 62 24.22 3.58 12.19
CA PHE A 62 24.31 2.20 12.67
C PHE A 62 23.58 1.24 11.71
N LEU A 63 22.38 1.61 11.26
CA LEU A 63 21.54 0.77 10.40
C LEU A 63 21.99 0.82 8.92
N ASN A 64 22.48 1.96 8.44
CA ASN A 64 22.83 2.18 7.04
C ASN A 64 24.21 1.61 6.64
N ALA A 65 24.64 0.52 7.29
CA ALA A 65 25.91 -0.16 6.97
C ALA A 65 25.85 -0.88 5.61
N VAL A 66 24.70 -1.52 5.32
CA VAL A 66 24.39 -2.12 4.02
C VAL A 66 22.97 -1.70 3.64
N LYS A 67 22.84 -0.92 2.57
CA LYS A 67 21.55 -0.48 2.03
C LYS A 67 21.18 -1.32 0.82
N ILE A 68 19.97 -1.87 0.83
CA ILE A 68 19.37 -2.53 -0.34
C ILE A 68 18.16 -1.71 -0.73
N GLU A 69 18.20 -1.12 -1.93
CA GLU A 69 17.05 -0.42 -2.50
C GLU A 69 16.20 -1.43 -3.28
N VAL A 70 14.94 -1.57 -2.87
CA VAL A 70 13.99 -2.46 -3.54
C VAL A 70 13.30 -1.67 -4.66
N PRO A 71 13.49 -2.03 -5.94
CA PRO A 71 12.86 -1.32 -7.03
C PRO A 71 11.34 -1.52 -6.99
N SER A 72 10.64 -0.44 -7.34
CA SER A 72 9.19 -0.48 -7.52
C SER A 72 8.81 -1.37 -8.69
N LEU A 73 7.58 -1.89 -8.72
CA LEU A 73 7.15 -2.82 -9.74
C LEU A 73 7.17 -2.21 -11.15
N ARG A 74 6.94 -0.90 -11.27
CA ARG A 74 7.06 -0.15 -12.54
C ARG A 74 8.48 -0.10 -13.11
N GLU A 75 9.50 -0.31 -12.28
CA GLU A 75 10.91 -0.33 -12.70
C GLU A 75 11.38 -1.73 -13.10
N ARG A 76 10.54 -2.75 -12.91
CA ARG A 76 10.78 -4.16 -13.23
C ARG A 76 9.53 -4.83 -13.81
N LYS A 77 9.00 -4.25 -14.88
CA LYS A 77 7.76 -4.72 -15.51
C LYS A 77 7.87 -6.13 -16.08
N GLU A 78 9.09 -6.54 -16.44
CA GLU A 78 9.45 -7.89 -16.90
C GLU A 78 9.16 -8.98 -15.86
N ASP A 79 9.12 -8.64 -14.56
CA ASP A 79 8.80 -9.59 -13.48
C ASP A 79 7.28 -9.80 -13.34
N ILE A 80 6.45 -8.89 -13.86
CA ILE A 80 4.99 -8.93 -13.68
C ILE A 80 4.37 -10.24 -14.16
N PRO A 81 4.69 -10.79 -15.36
CA PRO A 81 4.12 -12.06 -15.80
C PRO A 81 4.45 -13.22 -14.86
N PHE A 82 5.69 -13.29 -14.38
CA PHE A 82 6.10 -14.33 -13.42
C PHE A 82 5.38 -14.17 -12.08
N LEU A 83 5.27 -12.94 -11.57
CA LEU A 83 4.54 -12.65 -10.32
C LEU A 83 3.05 -13.02 -10.44
N ILE A 84 2.44 -12.73 -11.59
CA ILE A 84 1.05 -13.13 -11.89
C ILE A 84 0.92 -14.65 -11.78
N ASP A 85 1.79 -15.42 -12.42
CA ASP A 85 1.75 -16.88 -12.38
C ASP A 85 1.87 -17.43 -10.95
N VAL A 86 2.78 -16.86 -10.16
CA VAL A 86 2.96 -17.22 -8.74
C VAL A 86 1.69 -16.92 -7.94
N PHE A 87 1.15 -15.71 -8.05
CA PHE A 87 -0.03 -15.32 -7.29
C PHE A 87 -1.28 -16.07 -7.70
N LEU A 88 -1.52 -16.29 -9.00
CA LEU A 88 -2.66 -17.08 -9.44
C LEU A 88 -2.61 -18.50 -8.85
N LYS A 89 -1.44 -19.13 -8.81
CA LYS A 89 -1.28 -20.44 -8.20
C LYS A 89 -1.59 -20.42 -6.70
N GLU A 90 -1.07 -19.44 -5.95
CA GLU A 90 -1.41 -19.27 -4.53
C GLU A 90 -2.91 -19.08 -4.30
N ILE A 91 -3.55 -18.30 -5.18
CA ILE A 91 -4.98 -18.02 -5.10
C ILE A 91 -5.79 -19.28 -5.38
N GLU A 92 -5.48 -20.03 -6.44
CA GLU A 92 -6.15 -21.29 -6.80
C GLU A 92 -6.17 -22.30 -5.64
N GLU A 93 -5.05 -22.43 -4.93
CA GLU A 93 -4.92 -23.28 -3.74
C GLU A 93 -5.90 -22.85 -2.63
N GLY A 94 -6.22 -21.56 -2.54
CA GLY A 94 -7.13 -20.98 -1.54
C GLY A 94 -8.62 -21.06 -1.88
N ILE A 95 -9.02 -21.05 -3.17
CA ILE A 95 -10.45 -20.91 -3.56
C ILE A 95 -11.07 -22.12 -4.28
N ASN A 96 -10.37 -23.26 -4.40
CA ASN A 96 -10.86 -24.47 -5.10
C ASN A 96 -11.39 -24.22 -6.53
N LYS A 97 -11.00 -23.10 -7.15
CA LYS A 97 -11.07 -22.86 -8.59
C LYS A 97 -9.75 -23.33 -9.19
N LYS A 98 -9.80 -24.01 -10.34
CA LYS A 98 -8.60 -24.57 -10.99
C LYS A 98 -8.36 -23.91 -12.34
N THR A 99 -7.11 -23.63 -12.65
CA THR A 99 -6.61 -23.31 -14.00
C THR A 99 -7.05 -21.94 -14.54
N ILE A 100 -6.93 -20.90 -13.72
CA ILE A 100 -7.19 -19.53 -14.12
C ILE A 100 -6.10 -19.06 -15.06
N LYS A 101 -6.51 -18.62 -16.25
CA LYS A 101 -5.62 -18.03 -17.25
C LYS A 101 -5.95 -16.56 -17.43
N ILE A 102 -4.97 -15.79 -17.86
CA ILE A 102 -5.17 -14.39 -18.27
C ILE A 102 -5.06 -14.33 -19.79
N SER A 103 -5.99 -13.64 -20.44
CA SER A 103 -5.91 -13.37 -21.88
C SER A 103 -4.70 -12.48 -22.19
N LYS A 104 -4.20 -12.52 -23.43
CA LYS A 104 -3.05 -11.68 -23.81
C LYS A 104 -3.37 -10.19 -23.71
N GLU A 105 -4.59 -9.83 -24.05
CA GLU A 105 -5.11 -8.47 -23.99
C GLU A 105 -5.20 -7.97 -22.55
N ALA A 106 -5.70 -8.82 -21.65
CA ALA A 106 -5.74 -8.54 -20.22
C ALA A 106 -4.32 -8.38 -19.62
N LEU A 107 -3.40 -9.28 -19.98
CA LEU A 107 -2.01 -9.20 -19.54
C LEU A 107 -1.34 -7.90 -19.99
N ASN A 108 -1.57 -7.46 -21.22
CA ASN A 108 -1.01 -6.19 -21.71
C ASN A 108 -1.48 -4.99 -20.89
N LEU A 109 -2.76 -4.94 -20.50
CA LEU A 109 -3.28 -3.88 -19.62
C LEU A 109 -2.61 -3.88 -18.24
N LEU A 110 -2.34 -5.06 -17.68
CA LEU A 110 -1.62 -5.21 -16.41
C LEU A 110 -0.15 -4.77 -16.54
N LEU A 111 0.49 -4.96 -17.70
CA LEU A 111 1.87 -4.52 -17.97
C LEU A 111 1.98 -3.00 -18.19
N GLU A 112 0.95 -2.39 -18.77
CA GLU A 112 0.93 -0.95 -19.03
C GLU A 112 0.76 -0.13 -17.74
N TYR A 113 0.02 -0.65 -16.77
CA TYR A 113 -0.25 0.03 -15.51
C TYR A 113 1.02 0.25 -14.65
N HIS A 114 1.00 1.31 -13.84
CA HIS A 114 2.17 1.77 -13.08
C HIS A 114 2.32 1.13 -11.69
N TRP A 115 1.29 0.41 -11.22
CA TRP A 115 1.29 -0.28 -9.92
C TRP A 115 1.80 0.61 -8.76
N PRO A 116 1.14 1.74 -8.45
CA PRO A 116 1.53 2.60 -7.33
C PRO A 116 1.60 1.87 -5.97
N GLY A 117 0.80 0.82 -5.77
CA GLY A 117 0.87 -0.06 -4.60
C GLY A 117 1.74 -1.31 -4.79
N ASN A 118 2.59 -1.33 -5.82
CA ASN A 118 3.56 -2.37 -6.14
C ASN A 118 2.94 -3.79 -6.14
N ILE A 119 3.67 -4.76 -5.59
CA ILE A 119 3.29 -6.17 -5.54
C ILE A 119 1.97 -6.37 -4.78
N THR A 120 1.73 -5.59 -3.73
CA THR A 120 0.51 -5.68 -2.92
C THR A 120 -0.73 -5.33 -3.74
N GLU A 121 -0.68 -4.24 -4.52
CA GLU A 121 -1.79 -3.87 -5.41
C GLU A 121 -2.00 -4.90 -6.52
N LEU A 122 -0.92 -5.43 -7.12
CA LEU A 122 -0.99 -6.49 -8.13
C LEU A 122 -1.70 -7.73 -7.57
N LYS A 123 -1.25 -8.23 -6.40
CA LYS A 123 -1.83 -9.41 -5.75
C LYS A 123 -3.32 -9.22 -5.43
N ASN A 124 -3.67 -8.11 -4.77
CA ASN A 124 -5.07 -7.81 -4.43
C ASN A 124 -5.95 -7.67 -5.68
N THR A 125 -5.41 -7.11 -6.76
CA THR A 125 -6.11 -6.98 -8.04
C THR A 125 -6.39 -8.37 -8.62
N LEU A 126 -5.39 -9.26 -8.67
CA LEU A 126 -5.54 -10.63 -9.15
C LEU A 126 -6.57 -11.39 -8.32
N GLU A 127 -6.48 -11.32 -6.99
CA GLU A 127 -7.47 -11.92 -6.07
C GLU A 127 -8.89 -11.45 -6.39
N GLY A 128 -9.08 -10.13 -6.54
CA GLY A 128 -10.37 -9.56 -6.90
C GLY A 128 -10.89 -10.05 -8.26
N MET A 129 -10.05 -10.05 -9.30
CA MET A 129 -10.41 -10.54 -10.63
C MET A 129 -10.78 -12.02 -10.59
N VAL A 130 -10.03 -12.85 -9.86
CA VAL A 130 -10.30 -14.28 -9.71
C VAL A 130 -11.63 -14.53 -8.99
N ILE A 131 -11.90 -13.83 -7.89
CA ILE A 131 -13.14 -13.99 -7.12
C ILE A 131 -14.36 -13.61 -7.97
N LEU A 132 -14.26 -12.50 -8.71
CA LEU A 132 -15.35 -11.97 -9.53
C LEU A 132 -15.51 -12.68 -10.87
N SER A 133 -14.45 -13.31 -11.38
CA SER A 133 -14.50 -14.05 -12.64
C SER A 133 -15.55 -15.16 -12.58
N VAL A 134 -16.42 -15.19 -13.58
CA VAL A 134 -17.37 -16.29 -13.76
C VAL A 134 -16.73 -17.44 -14.54
N SER A 135 -15.61 -17.17 -15.24
CA SER A 135 -14.92 -18.09 -16.13
C SER A 135 -13.48 -18.38 -15.64
N GLU A 136 -12.86 -19.42 -16.19
CA GLU A 136 -11.45 -19.77 -15.96
C GLU A 136 -10.47 -18.90 -16.78
N LEU A 137 -10.98 -17.92 -17.55
CA LEU A 137 -10.20 -16.98 -18.34
C LEU A 137 -10.53 -15.54 -17.92
N ILE A 138 -9.52 -14.83 -17.42
CA ILE A 138 -9.58 -13.39 -17.13
C ILE A 138 -9.43 -12.62 -18.43
N LEU A 139 -10.45 -11.83 -18.76
CA LEU A 139 -10.52 -10.98 -19.94
C LEU A 139 -10.35 -9.49 -19.57
N PRO A 140 -10.12 -8.58 -20.54
CA PRO A 140 -10.00 -7.15 -20.27
C PRO A 140 -11.19 -6.56 -19.49
N GLU A 141 -12.40 -7.05 -19.72
CA GLU A 141 -13.60 -6.64 -18.98
C GLU A 141 -13.49 -6.88 -17.47
N ASP A 142 -12.81 -7.94 -17.04
CA ASP A 142 -12.62 -8.31 -15.63
C ASP A 142 -11.61 -7.41 -14.92
N ILE A 143 -10.74 -6.73 -15.67
CA ILE A 143 -9.74 -5.80 -15.11
C ILE A 143 -10.46 -4.56 -14.54
N PRO A 144 -10.10 -4.10 -13.32
CA PRO A 144 -10.64 -2.87 -12.77
C PRO A 144 -10.48 -1.67 -13.70
N VAL A 145 -11.51 -0.81 -13.75
CA VAL A 145 -11.57 0.35 -14.67
C VAL A 145 -10.38 1.30 -14.49
N HIS A 146 -9.89 1.49 -13.26
CA HIS A 146 -8.75 2.37 -12.97
C HIS A 146 -7.43 1.87 -13.58
N ILE A 147 -7.28 0.55 -13.76
CA ILE A 147 -6.12 -0.05 -14.43
C ILE A 147 -6.27 0.13 -15.95
N LYS A 148 -7.47 -0.12 -16.48
CA LYS A 148 -7.78 0.04 -17.91
C LYS A 148 -7.58 1.46 -18.43
N SER A 149 -7.89 2.47 -17.62
CA SER A 149 -7.79 3.86 -18.04
C SER A 149 -6.35 4.41 -18.02
N GLY A 150 -5.38 3.64 -17.50
CA GLY A 150 -3.99 4.08 -17.32
C GLY A 150 -3.83 5.26 -16.35
N VAL A 151 -4.94 5.70 -15.74
CA VAL A 151 -4.94 6.79 -14.78
C VAL A 151 -4.58 6.19 -13.42
N ALA A 152 -3.34 6.41 -12.98
CA ALA A 152 -2.92 6.19 -11.60
C ALA A 152 -3.64 7.21 -10.68
N THR A 153 -4.96 7.10 -10.56
CA THR A 153 -5.74 7.82 -9.55
C THR A 153 -5.85 6.91 -8.34
N GLY A 154 -5.22 7.31 -7.25
CA GLY A 154 -5.42 6.69 -5.95
C GLY A 154 -6.90 6.46 -5.64
N ARG A 155 -7.19 5.33 -5.01
CA ARG A 155 -8.51 4.89 -4.50
C ARG A 155 -9.68 5.19 -5.44
N SER A 156 -10.01 4.24 -6.32
CA SER A 156 -11.25 4.28 -7.08
C SER A 156 -12.47 4.08 -6.17
N LEU A 157 -13.44 4.98 -6.27
CA LEU A 157 -14.73 4.87 -5.59
C LEU A 157 -15.69 4.06 -6.48
N GLN A 158 -16.20 2.92 -5.99
CA GLN A 158 -17.20 2.13 -6.73
C GLN A 158 -18.59 2.68 -6.41
N ILE A 159 -19.30 3.17 -7.44
CA ILE A 159 -20.70 3.59 -7.35
C ILE A 159 -21.52 2.59 -8.14
N GLU A 160 -22.50 1.94 -7.49
CA GLU A 160 -23.37 0.97 -8.13
C GLU A 160 -24.56 1.64 -8.82
N VAL A 161 -24.94 1.13 -10.00
CA VAL A 161 -26.15 1.55 -10.70
C VAL A 161 -27.37 1.14 -9.88
N GLY A 162 -28.15 2.12 -9.42
CA GLY A 162 -29.30 1.91 -8.52
C GLY A 162 -29.14 2.59 -7.15
N MET A 163 -27.93 3.06 -6.80
CA MET A 163 -27.72 3.89 -5.62
C MET A 163 -28.44 5.24 -5.75
N SER A 164 -28.98 5.71 -4.62
CA SER A 164 -29.48 7.07 -4.55
C SER A 164 -28.32 8.08 -4.57
N LEU A 165 -28.60 9.29 -5.04
CA LEU A 165 -27.63 10.38 -5.01
C LEU A 165 -27.07 10.61 -3.60
N GLU A 166 -27.91 10.45 -2.57
CA GLU A 166 -27.51 10.59 -1.17
C GLU A 166 -26.50 9.51 -0.75
N GLN A 167 -26.68 8.26 -1.20
CA GLN A 167 -25.75 7.17 -0.92
C GLN A 167 -24.40 7.39 -1.61
N ALA A 168 -24.43 7.73 -2.91
CA ALA A 168 -23.21 8.03 -3.66
C ALA A 168 -22.44 9.22 -3.04
N GLU A 169 -23.17 10.27 -2.65
CA GLU A 169 -22.59 11.45 -2.02
C GLU A 169 -21.97 11.13 -0.65
N LYS A 170 -22.63 10.32 0.18
CA LYS A 170 -22.08 9.88 1.46
C LYS A 170 -20.74 9.15 1.29
N ILE A 171 -20.67 8.20 0.36
CA ILE A 171 -19.45 7.43 0.09
C ILE A 171 -18.34 8.36 -0.41
N LEU A 172 -18.65 9.25 -1.35
CA LEU A 172 -17.67 10.20 -1.90
C LEU A 172 -17.08 11.11 -0.83
N ILE A 173 -17.91 11.65 0.06
CA ILE A 173 -17.48 12.52 1.15
C ILE A 173 -16.59 11.75 2.14
N TRP A 174 -17.01 10.55 2.52
CA TRP A 174 -16.29 9.70 3.47
C TRP A 174 -14.90 9.31 2.98
N GLU A 175 -14.80 8.81 1.75
CA GLU A 175 -13.51 8.40 1.18
C GLU A 175 -12.58 9.60 0.93
N THR A 176 -13.14 10.76 0.55
CA THR A 176 -12.35 11.99 0.43
C THR A 176 -11.80 12.47 1.77
N LEU A 177 -12.58 12.36 2.85
CA LEU A 177 -12.12 12.66 4.20
C LEU A 177 -11.00 11.71 4.63
N LYS A 178 -11.18 10.40 4.43
CA LYS A 178 -10.15 9.38 4.72
C LYS A 178 -8.86 9.61 3.94
N ALA A 179 -8.95 9.89 2.65
CA ALA A 179 -7.80 10.17 1.79
C ALA A 179 -7.00 11.40 2.25
N ASN A 180 -7.66 12.36 2.90
CA ASN A 180 -7.04 13.59 3.39
C ASN A 180 -6.82 13.61 4.90
N ARG A 181 -6.76 12.45 5.56
CA ARG A 181 -6.55 12.33 7.02
C ARG A 181 -7.52 13.22 7.82
N PHE A 182 -8.78 13.26 7.39
CA PHE A 182 -9.87 14.05 7.98
C PHE A 182 -9.64 15.56 7.99
N ASN A 183 -8.74 16.09 7.15
CA ASN A 183 -8.60 17.52 6.94
C ASN A 183 -9.83 18.08 6.20
N LYS A 184 -10.78 18.65 6.96
CA LYS A 184 -12.07 19.14 6.47
C LYS A 184 -11.93 20.29 5.47
N SER A 185 -10.96 21.19 5.67
CA SER A 185 -10.72 22.32 4.76
C SER A 185 -10.26 21.83 3.39
N LYS A 186 -9.23 20.95 3.37
CA LYS A 186 -8.71 20.35 2.14
C LYS A 186 -9.76 19.47 1.44
N SER A 187 -10.54 18.71 2.22
CA SER A 187 -11.59 17.85 1.68
C SER A 187 -12.73 18.65 1.02
N ALA A 188 -13.14 19.78 1.62
CA ALA A 188 -14.17 20.65 1.05
C ALA A 188 -13.71 21.26 -0.30
N GLN A 189 -12.44 21.67 -0.37
CA GLN A 189 -11.83 22.19 -1.59
C GLN A 189 -11.80 21.12 -2.70
N ILE A 190 -11.40 19.89 -2.38
CA ILE A 190 -11.36 18.77 -3.34
C ILE A 190 -12.75 18.39 -3.84
N LEU A 191 -13.75 18.38 -2.93
CA LEU A 191 -15.14 18.09 -3.27
C LEU A 191 -15.84 19.24 -4.02
N GLY A 192 -15.21 20.42 -4.13
CA GLY A 192 -15.81 21.60 -4.76
C GLY A 192 -17.01 22.17 -4.00
N ILE A 193 -17.12 21.91 -2.70
CA ILE A 193 -18.23 22.40 -1.86
C ILE A 193 -17.73 23.36 -0.78
N GLY A 194 -18.62 24.25 -0.33
CA GLY A 194 -18.32 25.14 0.80
C GLY A 194 -18.07 24.36 2.10
N LEU A 195 -17.13 24.84 2.93
CA LEU A 195 -16.77 24.19 4.19
C LEU A 195 -17.98 23.98 5.11
N ARG A 196 -18.88 24.97 5.20
CA ARG A 196 -20.14 24.87 5.96
C ARG A 196 -21.05 23.74 5.45
N THR A 197 -21.08 23.53 4.13
CA THR A 197 -21.83 22.43 3.49
C THR A 197 -21.24 21.08 3.85
N LEU A 198 -19.90 20.96 3.87
CA LEU A 198 -19.23 19.73 4.28
C LEU A 198 -19.55 19.38 5.75
N TYR A 199 -19.48 20.34 6.68
CA TYR A 199 -19.85 20.11 8.09
C TYR A 199 -21.28 19.61 8.24
N ARG A 200 -22.25 20.26 7.57
CA ARG A 200 -23.66 19.84 7.58
C ARG A 200 -23.83 18.39 7.08
N LYS A 201 -23.12 18.00 6.01
CA LYS A 201 -23.18 16.65 5.45
C LYS A 201 -22.52 15.60 6.34
N ILE A 202 -21.44 15.94 7.04
CA ILE A 202 -20.81 15.05 8.03
C ILE A 202 -21.79 14.72 9.16
N GLU A 203 -22.49 15.72 9.70
CA GLU A 203 -23.51 15.51 10.73
C GLU A 203 -24.73 14.74 10.19
N GLN A 204 -25.25 15.13 9.02
CA GLN A 204 -26.40 14.46 8.38
C GLN A 204 -26.13 12.96 8.17
N TYR A 205 -24.91 12.59 7.82
CA TYR A 205 -24.52 11.20 7.53
C TYR A 205 -23.88 10.46 8.70
N ASN A 206 -23.75 11.11 9.87
CA ASN A 206 -23.06 10.60 11.07
C ASN A 206 -21.64 10.08 10.78
N LEU A 207 -20.86 10.81 9.96
CA LEU A 207 -19.49 10.44 9.57
C LEU A 207 -18.43 10.81 10.62
N ASP A 208 -18.84 11.29 11.78
CA ASP A 208 -18.01 11.71 12.92
C ASP A 208 -17.92 10.63 14.01
N LYS A 209 -18.74 9.58 13.92
CA LYS A 209 -18.89 8.52 14.95
C LYS A 209 -18.48 7.11 14.47
N GLN A 210 -17.79 7.02 13.34
CA GLN A 210 -17.31 5.76 12.74
C GLN A 210 -15.81 5.56 12.94
#